data_AF-R7HGD3-F1
#
_entry.id   AF-R7HGD3-F1
#
_cell.length_a   1.000
_cell.length_b   1.000
_cell.length_c   1.000
_cell.angle_alpha   90.00
_cell.angle_beta   90.00
_cell.angle_gamma   90.00
#
_symmetry.space_group_name_H-M   'P 1'
#
loop_
_entity.id
_entity.type
_entity.pdbx_description
1 polymer ?
#
loop_
_entity_poly.entity_id
_entity_poly.type
_entity_poly.pdbx_seq_one_letter_code
_entity_poly.pdbx_strand_id
1 'polypeptide(L)'
;MNKCIGCGETLQYEDINKIGYAVKGSDICKRCFDLTHYNKNIELNNYIDNNKLLENINKKKIFTIFLCDILSLSNETIKIYENIQNDKVFVLTKVDILPKNIKYESIIRNIENSFKIKPLIFSYKNTKLKNNLFSLIEKHKKVLITGIVSSGKSTLINTLFDENITVSHYRNTTLDFIEINKDNLTIIDSPGFDTKVITERSKNILKEKIINLKKGFELTIDNISLYSDEDINICIFMPNLTVKTYKNKDKYKMVKINNNTDLVFDNFFIYFKKGATIYLNNDSFNLRESIIGKKYE
;
A
#
# COMPACT_ATOMS: atom_id res chain seq x y z
N MET A 1 -37.29 -1.86 2.76
CA MET A 1 -35.99 -2.18 2.15
C MET A 1 -35.29 -3.17 3.07
N ASN A 2 -35.07 -4.40 2.61
CA ASN A 2 -34.46 -5.43 3.45
C ASN A 2 -32.99 -5.09 3.67
N LYS A 3 -32.53 -5.06 4.93
CA LYS A 3 -31.13 -4.82 5.28
C LYS A 3 -30.47 -6.12 5.68
N CYS A 4 -29.18 -6.26 5.38
CA CYS A 4 -28.38 -7.41 5.78
C CYS A 4 -28.24 -7.44 7.32
N ILE A 5 -28.56 -8.58 7.94
CA ILE A 5 -28.42 -8.77 9.39
C ILE A 5 -26.96 -8.70 9.87
N GLY A 6 -26.00 -8.98 8.99
CA GLY A 6 -24.57 -8.99 9.33
C GLY A 6 -23.87 -7.64 9.21
N CYS A 7 -24.18 -6.83 8.18
CA CYS A 7 -23.49 -5.56 7.94
C CYS A 7 -24.41 -4.33 7.81
N GLY A 8 -25.72 -4.48 7.92
CA GLY A 8 -26.68 -3.37 7.89
C GLY A 8 -26.93 -2.73 6.53
N GLU A 9 -26.25 -3.18 5.47
CA GLU A 9 -26.41 -2.67 4.10
C GLU A 9 -27.74 -3.08 3.47
N THR A 10 -28.24 -2.28 2.53
CA THR A 10 -29.46 -2.62 1.78
C THR A 10 -29.21 -3.84 0.91
N LEU A 11 -30.08 -4.85 1.03
CA LEU A 11 -30.01 -6.06 0.21
C LEU A 11 -30.47 -5.78 -1.22
N GLN A 12 -29.69 -6.28 -2.16
CA GLN A 12 -29.98 -6.30 -3.59
C GLN A 12 -29.72 -7.70 -4.15
N TYR A 13 -30.36 -8.02 -5.28
CA TYR A 13 -30.39 -9.38 -5.83
C TYR A 13 -29.98 -9.44 -7.31
N GLU A 14 -29.40 -8.36 -7.84
CA GLU A 14 -29.17 -8.16 -9.27
C GLU A 14 -27.69 -8.34 -9.64
N ASP A 15 -26.77 -7.77 -8.87
CA ASP A 15 -25.35 -7.71 -9.22
C ASP A 15 -24.49 -8.37 -8.13
N ILE A 16 -23.94 -9.55 -8.44
CA ILE A 16 -23.12 -10.33 -7.51
C ILE A 16 -21.87 -9.59 -7.00
N ASN A 17 -21.41 -8.57 -7.74
CA ASN A 17 -20.21 -7.81 -7.42
C ASN A 17 -20.50 -6.54 -6.60
N LYS A 18 -21.77 -6.17 -6.38
CA LYS A 18 -22.15 -4.96 -5.62
C LYS A 18 -22.46 -5.25 -4.15
N ILE A 19 -22.25 -4.23 -3.31
CA ILE A 19 -22.59 -4.26 -1.88
C ILE A 19 -24.06 -4.64 -1.70
N GLY A 20 -24.32 -5.46 -0.69
CA GLY A 20 -25.67 -5.91 -0.37
C GLY A 20 -26.17 -7.06 -1.24
N TYR A 21 -25.35 -7.60 -2.16
CA TYR A 21 -25.78 -8.77 -2.93
C TYR A 21 -26.16 -9.93 -2.01
N ALA A 22 -27.37 -10.45 -2.20
CA ALA A 22 -27.85 -11.65 -1.54
C ALA A 22 -28.56 -12.55 -2.56
N VAL A 23 -28.67 -13.83 -2.23
CA VAL A 23 -29.62 -14.72 -2.92
C VAL A 23 -31.02 -14.33 -2.48
N LYS A 24 -31.99 -14.31 -3.41
CA LYS A 24 -33.39 -13.98 -3.09
C LYS A 24 -33.89 -14.84 -1.92
N GLY A 25 -34.46 -14.19 -0.90
CA GLY A 25 -34.93 -14.85 0.32
C GLY A 25 -33.88 -15.00 1.43
N SER A 26 -32.64 -14.55 1.21
CA SER A 26 -31.62 -14.47 2.26
C SER A 26 -31.66 -13.13 3.00
N ASP A 27 -31.61 -13.18 4.32
CA ASP A 27 -31.48 -11.99 5.19
C ASP A 27 -30.02 -11.56 5.42
N ILE A 28 -29.07 -12.34 4.90
CA ILE A 28 -27.64 -12.09 4.99
C ILE A 28 -27.04 -11.91 3.58
N CYS A 29 -26.21 -10.88 3.39
CA CYS A 29 -25.52 -10.67 2.13
C CYS A 29 -24.38 -11.67 1.96
N LYS A 30 -24.03 -11.96 0.70
CA LYS A 30 -22.98 -12.90 0.31
C LYS A 30 -21.67 -12.63 1.06
N ARG A 31 -21.30 -11.37 1.25
CA ARG A 31 -20.11 -10.97 2.04
C ARG A 31 -20.15 -11.51 3.46
N CYS A 32 -21.24 -11.24 4.18
CA CYS A 32 -21.38 -11.61 5.57
C CYS A 32 -21.45 -13.13 5.71
N PHE A 33 -22.17 -13.80 4.81
CA PHE A 33 -22.20 -15.27 4.74
C PHE A 33 -20.81 -15.87 4.51
N ASP A 34 -20.04 -15.32 3.57
CA ASP A 34 -18.73 -15.85 3.25
C ASP A 34 -17.69 -15.59 4.35
N LEU A 35 -17.79 -14.45 5.04
CA LEU A 35 -17.00 -14.13 6.23
C LEU A 35 -17.31 -15.11 7.38
N THR A 36 -18.58 -15.44 7.62
CA THR A 36 -18.98 -16.33 8.73
C THR A 36 -18.65 -17.79 8.48
N HIS A 37 -18.76 -18.27 7.23
CA HIS A 37 -18.63 -19.70 6.92
C HIS A 37 -17.27 -20.13 6.40
N TYR A 38 -16.55 -19.24 5.70
CA TYR A 38 -15.31 -19.65 5.03
C TYR A 38 -14.06 -18.98 5.60
N ASN A 39 -14.18 -18.09 6.60
CA ASN A 39 -13.09 -17.22 7.07
C ASN A 39 -12.34 -16.54 5.90
N LYS A 40 -12.98 -16.46 4.72
CA LYS A 40 -12.47 -15.74 3.58
C LYS A 40 -12.85 -14.30 3.83
N ASN A 41 -11.84 -13.45 4.06
CA ASN A 41 -11.97 -12.05 3.70
C ASN A 41 -12.23 -12.03 2.19
N ILE A 42 -13.49 -12.12 1.80
CA ILE A 42 -13.86 -11.78 0.45
C ILE A 42 -13.69 -10.28 0.38
N GLU A 43 -12.53 -9.89 -0.15
CA GLU A 43 -12.35 -8.64 -0.86
C GLU A 43 -13.37 -8.64 -2.01
N LEU A 44 -14.64 -8.40 -1.66
CA LEU A 44 -15.53 -7.77 -2.61
C LEU A 44 -14.82 -6.48 -2.95
N ASN A 45 -14.70 -6.20 -4.24
CA ASN A 45 -14.21 -4.96 -4.83
C ASN A 45 -15.07 -3.77 -4.32
N ASN A 46 -15.00 -3.50 -3.03
CA ASN A 46 -15.57 -2.33 -2.39
C ASN A 46 -14.56 -1.24 -2.67
N TYR A 47 -14.74 -0.59 -3.81
CA TYR A 47 -14.05 0.65 -4.11
C TYR A 47 -14.22 1.58 -2.91
N ILE A 48 -13.12 1.84 -2.19
CA ILE A 48 -13.14 2.78 -1.09
C ILE A 48 -13.27 4.15 -1.75
N ASP A 49 -14.35 4.86 -1.44
CA ASP A 49 -14.50 6.24 -1.86
C ASP A 49 -13.50 7.10 -1.08
N ASN A 50 -12.33 7.26 -1.68
CA ASN A 50 -11.21 8.02 -1.13
C ASN A 50 -11.62 9.47 -0.81
N ASN A 51 -12.52 10.08 -1.58
CA ASN A 51 -12.96 11.45 -1.34
C ASN A 51 -13.83 11.52 -0.08
N LYS A 52 -14.79 10.61 0.06
CA LYS A 52 -15.63 10.52 1.26
C LYS A 52 -14.80 10.20 2.51
N LEU A 53 -13.82 9.30 2.40
CA LEU A 53 -12.89 8.98 3.49
C LEU A 53 -12.09 10.23 3.90
N LEU A 54 -11.51 10.93 2.93
CA LEU A 54 -10.75 12.16 3.15
C LEU A 54 -11.60 13.25 3.83
N GLU A 55 -12.83 13.47 3.37
CA GLU A 55 -13.76 14.42 4.00
C GLU A 55 -14.01 14.07 5.48
N ASN A 56 -14.24 12.78 5.76
CA ASN A 56 -14.48 12.32 7.13
C ASN A 56 -13.24 12.47 8.02
N ILE A 57 -12.04 12.24 7.48
CA ILE A 57 -10.78 12.49 8.18
C ILE A 57 -10.64 13.98 8.51
N ASN A 58 -10.83 14.86 7.54
CA ASN A 58 -10.68 16.31 7.72
C ASN A 58 -11.74 16.90 8.67
N LYS A 59 -12.97 16.37 8.69
CA LYS A 59 -14.02 16.77 9.64
C LYS A 59 -13.64 16.49 11.10
N LYS A 60 -12.81 15.48 11.38
CA LYS A 60 -12.46 15.09 12.75
C LYS A 60 -11.51 16.08 13.44
N LYS A 61 -10.66 16.82 12.70
CA LYS A 61 -9.69 17.78 13.26
C LYS A 61 -8.79 17.16 14.34
N ILE A 62 -8.29 15.94 14.10
CA ILE A 62 -7.43 15.17 15.01
C ILE A 62 -6.06 14.98 14.36
N PHE A 63 -5.00 15.02 15.16
CA PHE A 63 -3.64 14.74 14.68
C PHE A 63 -3.60 13.40 13.93
N THR A 64 -3.23 13.45 12.66
CA THR A 64 -3.40 12.35 11.70
C THR A 64 -2.06 11.72 11.34
N ILE A 65 -1.92 10.43 11.61
CA ILE A 65 -0.76 9.61 11.26
C ILE A 65 -1.11 8.88 9.97
N PHE A 66 -0.46 9.26 8.86
CA PHE A 66 -0.69 8.67 7.56
C PHE A 66 0.36 7.60 7.26
N LEU A 67 -0.06 6.33 7.18
CA LEU A 67 0.84 5.22 6.88
C LEU A 67 0.89 4.93 5.39
N CYS A 68 2.10 4.87 4.86
CA CYS A 68 2.40 4.42 3.51
C CYS A 68 3.54 3.40 3.59
N ASP A 69 3.36 2.22 3.01
CA ASP A 69 4.50 1.32 2.86
C ASP A 69 5.39 1.73 1.68
N ILE A 70 6.63 1.25 1.70
CA ILE A 70 7.66 1.62 0.72
C ILE A 70 7.32 1.32 -0.74
N LEU A 71 6.46 0.33 -1.04
CA LEU A 71 6.03 0.00 -2.40
C LEU A 71 4.75 0.78 -2.79
N SER A 72 3.91 1.13 -1.81
CA SER A 72 2.73 1.98 -2.01
C SER A 72 3.06 3.47 -2.22
N LEU A 73 4.30 3.90 -1.97
CA LEU A 73 4.72 5.29 -2.16
C LEU A 73 4.68 5.67 -3.65
N SER A 74 3.79 6.60 -4.01
CA SER A 74 3.57 7.10 -5.37
C SER A 74 3.07 8.55 -5.33
N ASN A 75 3.04 9.22 -6.48
CA ASN A 75 2.43 10.56 -6.57
C ASN A 75 0.95 10.59 -6.17
N GLU A 76 0.20 9.50 -6.40
CA GLU A 76 -1.18 9.35 -5.97
C GLU A 76 -1.27 9.35 -4.43
N THR A 77 -0.45 8.53 -3.78
CA THR A 77 -0.38 8.45 -2.32
C THR A 77 0.03 9.78 -1.68
N ILE A 78 0.97 10.50 -2.30
CA ILE A 78 1.37 11.83 -1.83
C ILE A 78 0.22 12.83 -1.94
N LYS A 79 -0.52 12.84 -3.05
CA LYS A 79 -1.70 13.73 -3.20
C LYS A 79 -2.76 13.46 -2.13
N ILE A 80 -3.02 12.19 -1.81
CA ILE A 80 -3.94 11.83 -0.71
C ILE A 80 -3.45 12.43 0.61
N TYR A 81 -2.16 12.24 0.93
CA TYR A 81 -1.57 12.81 2.13
C TYR A 81 -1.63 14.34 2.15
N GLU A 82 -1.30 15.02 1.05
CA GLU A 82 -1.34 16.48 0.91
C GLU A 82 -2.73 17.06 1.17
N ASN A 83 -3.78 16.38 0.71
CA ASN A 83 -5.16 16.82 0.89
C ASN A 83 -5.72 16.65 2.32
N ILE A 84 -5.02 15.94 3.21
CA ILE A 84 -5.39 15.89 4.63
C ILE A 84 -5.12 17.28 5.26
N GLN A 85 -6.14 17.92 5.81
CA GLN A 85 -6.05 19.29 6.34
C GLN A 85 -5.69 19.34 7.82
N ASN A 86 -5.85 18.22 8.54
CA ASN A 86 -5.45 18.10 9.93
C ASN A 86 -3.92 18.21 10.07
N ASP A 87 -3.45 18.62 11.25
CA ASP A 87 -2.06 18.39 11.63
C ASP A 87 -1.71 16.91 11.42
N LYS A 88 -0.62 16.65 10.70
CA LYS A 88 -0.35 15.32 10.17
C LYS A 88 1.12 14.98 10.13
N VAL A 89 1.40 13.68 10.11
CA VAL A 89 2.73 13.12 9.88
C VAL A 89 2.66 12.00 8.85
N PHE A 90 3.62 11.99 7.93
CA PHE A 90 3.80 10.89 7.00
C PHE A 90 4.69 9.82 7.62
N VAL A 91 4.17 8.60 7.74
CA VAL A 91 4.89 7.44 8.28
C VAL A 91 5.15 6.44 7.17
N LEU A 92 6.43 6.19 6.91
CA LEU A 92 6.88 5.20 5.95
C LEU A 92 7.12 3.85 6.65
N THR A 93 6.43 2.80 6.20
CA THR A 93 6.49 1.46 6.79
C THR A 93 7.14 0.46 5.83
N LYS A 94 7.39 -0.76 6.34
CA LYS A 94 7.99 -1.88 5.60
C LYS A 94 9.33 -1.56 4.92
N VAL A 95 10.06 -0.55 5.39
CA VAL A 95 11.37 -0.20 4.82
C VAL A 95 12.39 -1.35 5.02
N ASP A 96 12.14 -2.24 5.98
CA ASP A 96 12.95 -3.43 6.23
C ASP A 96 12.86 -4.51 5.14
N ILE A 97 11.93 -4.39 4.18
CA ILE A 97 11.91 -5.30 3.01
C ILE A 97 13.02 -4.95 2.01
N LEU A 98 13.58 -3.74 2.05
CA LEU A 98 14.65 -3.36 1.15
C LEU A 98 15.96 -4.10 1.53
N PRO A 99 16.85 -4.38 0.57
CA PRO A 99 18.18 -4.89 0.86
C PRO A 99 18.92 -4.08 1.93
N LYS A 100 19.59 -4.76 2.87
CA LYS A 100 20.31 -4.12 4.00
C LYS A 100 21.41 -3.13 3.58
N ASN A 101 21.92 -3.26 2.36
CA ASN A 101 22.90 -2.33 1.80
C ASN A 101 22.28 -0.97 1.40
N ILE A 102 20.96 -0.81 1.45
CA ILE A 102 20.25 0.45 1.21
C ILE A 102 19.98 1.14 2.54
N LYS A 103 20.61 2.30 2.74
CA LYS A 103 20.54 3.04 4.01
C LYS A 103 19.25 3.84 4.11
N TYR A 104 18.63 3.84 5.29
CA TYR A 104 17.42 4.61 5.59
C TYR A 104 17.60 6.12 5.36
N GLU A 105 18.78 6.67 5.68
CA GLU A 105 19.09 8.08 5.48
C GLU A 105 19.08 8.46 3.98
N SER A 106 19.49 7.53 3.10
CA SER A 106 19.43 7.75 1.65
C SER A 106 17.99 7.73 1.16
N ILE A 107 17.17 6.81 1.67
CA ILE A 107 15.75 6.70 1.31
C ILE A 107 15.01 7.98 1.71
N ILE A 108 15.18 8.43 2.97
CA ILE A 108 14.57 9.66 3.48
C ILE A 108 14.97 10.85 2.60
N ARG A 109 16.26 11.02 2.32
CA ARG A 109 16.76 12.12 1.48
C ARG A 109 16.19 12.08 0.07
N ASN A 110 16.07 10.91 -0.53
CA ASN A 110 15.51 10.77 -1.87
C ASN A 110 14.02 11.13 -1.85
N ILE A 111 13.26 10.64 -0.88
CA ILE A 111 11.84 10.99 -0.71
C ILE A 111 11.63 12.49 -0.47
N GLU A 112 12.46 13.11 0.38
CA GLU A 112 12.42 14.57 0.62
C GLU A 112 12.67 15.36 -0.67
N ASN A 113 13.63 14.93 -1.50
CA ASN A 113 13.93 15.60 -2.76
C ASN A 113 12.80 15.44 -3.79
N SER A 114 12.27 14.23 -3.93
CA SER A 114 11.30 13.86 -4.97
C SER A 114 9.88 14.32 -4.66
N PHE A 115 9.45 14.14 -3.41
CA PHE A 115 8.05 14.32 -3.00
C PHE A 115 7.85 15.52 -2.07
N LYS A 116 8.92 16.21 -1.68
CA LYS A 116 8.87 17.37 -0.77
C LYS A 116 8.23 17.07 0.59
N ILE A 117 8.31 15.81 1.02
CA ILE A 117 7.85 15.35 2.34
C ILE A 117 9.00 14.76 3.13
N LYS A 118 8.96 14.92 4.47
CA LYS A 118 9.91 14.30 5.39
C LYS A 118 9.25 13.12 6.12
N PRO A 119 9.47 11.88 5.67
CA PRO A 119 8.83 10.72 6.29
C PRO A 119 9.47 10.38 7.63
N LEU A 120 8.65 9.98 8.61
CA LEU A 120 9.09 9.22 9.77
C LEU A 120 9.11 7.74 9.39
N ILE A 121 10.22 7.04 9.60
CA ILE A 121 10.27 5.59 9.37
C ILE A 121 9.72 4.85 10.58
N PHE A 122 8.79 3.94 10.35
CA PHE A 122 8.32 2.97 11.33
C PHE A 122 8.74 1.55 10.96
N SER A 123 9.35 0.84 11.92
CA SER A 123 9.63 -0.59 11.82
C SER A 123 9.44 -1.24 13.17
N TYR A 124 8.55 -2.23 13.25
CA TYR A 124 8.28 -2.93 14.51
C TYR A 124 9.53 -3.66 15.06
N LYS A 125 10.43 -4.08 14.17
CA LYS A 125 11.68 -4.78 14.51
C LYS A 125 12.77 -3.84 15.05
N ASN A 126 12.63 -2.52 14.85
CA ASN A 126 13.64 -1.55 15.24
C ASN A 126 13.09 -0.65 16.36
N THR A 127 13.55 -0.92 17.59
CA THR A 127 13.08 -0.24 18.80
C THR A 127 13.22 1.28 18.72
N LYS A 128 14.31 1.81 18.16
CA LYS A 128 14.53 3.27 18.04
C LYS A 128 13.48 3.90 17.12
N LEU A 129 13.22 3.29 15.96
CA LEU A 129 12.22 3.78 15.00
C LEU A 129 10.79 3.65 15.54
N LYS A 130 10.51 2.55 16.24
CA LYS A 130 9.25 2.35 16.99
C LYS A 130 9.01 3.48 17.99
N ASN A 131 10.00 3.78 18.83
CA ASN A 131 9.86 4.76 19.92
C ASN A 131 9.62 6.20 19.43
N ASN A 132 10.20 6.61 18.29
CA ASN A 132 9.97 7.95 17.74
C ASN A 132 8.47 8.19 17.45
N LEU A 133 7.79 7.22 16.82
CA LEU A 133 6.36 7.35 16.54
C LEU A 133 5.52 7.28 17.82
N PHE A 134 5.91 6.44 18.77
CA PHE A 134 5.18 6.25 20.02
C PHE A 134 5.21 7.51 20.88
N SER A 135 6.36 8.17 20.98
CA SER A 135 6.49 9.46 21.67
C SER A 135 5.58 10.55 21.06
N LEU A 136 5.37 10.51 19.74
CA LEU A 136 4.48 11.44 19.05
C LEU A 136 3.01 11.16 19.37
N ILE A 137 2.62 9.87 19.41
CA ILE A 137 1.28 9.44 19.81
C ILE A 137 1.01 9.84 21.26
N GLU A 138 1.95 9.58 22.17
CA GLU A 138 1.84 9.93 23.59
C GLU A 138 1.75 11.44 23.82
N LYS A 139 2.40 12.25 22.99
CA LYS A 139 2.32 13.71 23.03
C LYS A 139 0.92 14.22 22.67
N HIS A 140 0.29 13.64 21.64
CA HIS A 140 -1.03 14.10 21.17
C HIS A 140 -2.20 13.51 21.97
N LYS A 141 -2.02 12.37 22.65
CA LYS A 141 -3.02 11.59 23.42
C LYS A 141 -4.18 11.04 22.59
N LYS A 142 -4.74 11.83 21.67
CA LYS A 142 -5.77 11.44 20.71
C LYS A 142 -5.22 11.54 19.29
N VAL A 143 -5.14 10.42 18.58
CA VAL A 143 -4.59 10.36 17.22
C VAL A 143 -5.50 9.58 16.28
N LEU A 144 -5.50 9.97 15.01
CA LEU A 144 -6.17 9.27 13.92
C LEU A 144 -5.12 8.53 13.09
N ILE A 145 -5.22 7.22 12.98
CA ILE A 145 -4.35 6.40 12.14
C ILE A 145 -5.09 6.11 10.83
N THR A 146 -4.49 6.56 9.73
CA THR A 146 -4.99 6.34 8.37
C THR A 146 -3.84 5.94 7.46
N GLY A 147 -4.10 5.75 6.16
CA GLY A 147 -3.08 5.41 5.18
C GLY A 147 -3.56 4.45 4.11
N ILE A 148 -2.67 4.05 3.22
CA ILE A 148 -2.99 3.15 2.11
C ILE A 148 -3.45 1.78 2.63
N VAL A 149 -4.29 1.07 1.88
CA VAL A 149 -4.58 -0.35 2.13
C VAL A 149 -3.26 -1.14 2.24
N SER A 150 -3.19 -2.10 3.17
CA SER A 150 -1.98 -2.89 3.43
C SER A 150 -0.74 -2.14 3.94
N SER A 151 -0.84 -0.85 4.29
CA SER A 151 0.29 -0.04 4.79
C SER A 151 0.80 -0.40 6.18
N GLY A 152 0.13 -1.31 6.90
CA GLY A 152 0.56 -1.78 8.24
C GLY A 152 -0.10 -1.10 9.44
N LYS A 153 -1.24 -0.41 9.25
CA LYS A 153 -2.05 0.18 10.34
C LYS A 153 -2.32 -0.79 11.50
N SER A 154 -2.88 -1.96 11.20
CA SER A 154 -3.19 -2.97 12.22
C SER A 154 -1.93 -3.45 12.95
N THR A 155 -0.80 -3.59 12.25
CA THR A 155 0.48 -3.92 12.88
C THR A 155 0.91 -2.83 13.86
N LEU A 156 0.82 -1.55 13.47
CA LEU A 156 1.14 -0.42 14.34
C LEU A 156 0.25 -0.41 15.59
N ILE A 157 -1.07 -0.53 15.41
CA ILE A 157 -2.06 -0.55 16.50
C ILE A 157 -1.79 -1.71 17.47
N ASN A 158 -1.60 -2.93 16.96
CA ASN A 158 -1.31 -4.08 17.81
C ASN A 158 0.02 -3.91 18.56
N THR A 159 1.01 -3.28 17.91
CA THR A 159 2.33 -3.01 18.53
C THR A 159 2.25 -1.93 19.62
N LEU A 160 1.27 -1.01 19.55
CA LEU A 160 1.04 0.02 20.58
C LEU A 160 0.37 -0.57 21.82
N PHE A 161 -0.47 -1.58 21.64
CA PHE A 161 -1.29 -2.11 22.72
C PHE A 161 -0.75 -3.39 23.36
N ASP A 162 0.41 -3.91 22.91
CA ASP A 162 1.10 -5.11 23.43
C ASP A 162 0.19 -6.35 23.54
N GLU A 163 -0.84 -6.40 22.70
CA GLU A 163 -1.77 -7.51 22.61
C GLU A 163 -1.76 -8.06 21.17
N ASN A 164 -1.81 -9.39 21.05
CA ASN A 164 -2.45 -9.98 19.88
C ASN A 164 -3.91 -9.53 19.95
N ILE A 165 -4.23 -8.37 19.39
CA ILE A 165 -5.62 -7.92 19.29
C ILE A 165 -6.33 -8.84 18.29
N THR A 166 -6.65 -10.05 18.73
CA THR A 166 -7.86 -10.79 18.42
C THR A 166 -8.89 -10.31 19.44
N VAL A 167 -9.30 -9.04 19.40
CA VAL A 167 -10.14 -8.47 20.47
C VAL A 167 -11.50 -8.11 19.92
N SER A 168 -12.38 -9.08 20.16
CA SER A 168 -13.83 -9.10 20.38
C SER A 168 -14.53 -7.85 20.98
N HIS A 169 -14.00 -6.64 20.83
CA HIS A 169 -14.68 -5.38 21.16
C HIS A 169 -14.70 -4.37 20.01
N TYR A 170 -14.58 -4.85 18.77
CA TYR A 170 -14.88 -4.08 17.56
C TYR A 170 -16.39 -3.77 17.49
N ARG A 171 -16.86 -2.73 18.18
CA ARG A 171 -18.11 -2.08 17.79
C ARG A 171 -17.84 -1.28 16.51
N ASN A 172 -18.58 -1.67 15.47
CA ASN A 172 -18.68 -1.13 14.11
C ASN A 172 -17.51 -1.39 13.15
N THR A 173 -17.75 -2.44 12.37
CA THR A 173 -17.45 -2.70 10.95
C THR A 173 -16.28 -1.97 10.29
N THR A 174 -15.50 -2.77 9.55
CA THR A 174 -14.41 -2.47 8.61
C THR A 174 -14.64 -1.36 7.56
N LEU A 175 -15.79 -0.69 7.58
CA LEU A 175 -16.15 0.46 6.74
C LEU A 175 -16.29 1.77 7.54
N ASP A 176 -16.21 1.71 8.87
CA ASP A 176 -16.31 2.85 9.77
C ASP A 176 -15.04 3.04 10.60
N PHE A 177 -14.85 4.26 11.12
CA PHE A 177 -13.73 4.56 12.00
C PHE A 177 -13.89 3.80 13.33
N ILE A 178 -12.82 3.14 13.77
CA ILE A 178 -12.79 2.36 15.00
C ILE A 178 -12.04 3.16 16.06
N GLU A 179 -12.70 3.48 17.17
CA GLU A 179 -12.07 4.16 18.30
C GLU A 179 -11.61 3.14 19.34
N ILE A 180 -10.33 3.19 19.70
CA ILE A 180 -9.68 2.31 20.66
C ILE A 180 -9.12 3.19 21.78
N ASN A 181 -9.54 2.92 23.00
CA ASN A 181 -9.09 3.65 24.19
C ASN A 181 -8.24 2.72 25.06
N LYS A 182 -7.05 3.17 25.47
CA LYS A 182 -6.19 2.50 26.47
C LYS A 182 -5.53 3.57 27.33
N ASP A 183 -5.68 3.44 28.65
CA ASP A 183 -5.19 4.42 29.61
C ASP A 183 -5.66 5.84 29.22
N ASN A 184 -4.72 6.76 28.99
CA ASN A 184 -4.97 8.14 28.57
C ASN A 184 -4.81 8.35 27.06
N LEU A 185 -4.82 7.28 26.26
CA LEU A 185 -4.65 7.31 24.81
C LEU A 185 -5.95 6.91 24.10
N THR A 186 -6.31 7.69 23.08
CA THR A 186 -7.40 7.40 22.14
C THR A 186 -6.83 7.27 20.73
N ILE A 187 -6.96 6.09 20.13
CA ILE A 187 -6.56 5.83 18.75
C ILE A 187 -7.82 5.65 17.91
N ILE A 188 -7.93 6.39 16.83
CA ILE A 188 -9.00 6.24 15.85
C ILE A 188 -8.39 5.59 14.59
N ASP A 189 -8.68 4.32 14.35
CA ASP A 189 -8.33 3.63 13.11
C ASP A 189 -9.34 3.98 12.02
N SER A 190 -8.86 4.31 10.82
CA SER A 190 -9.72 4.54 9.66
C SER A 190 -9.65 3.38 8.67
N PRO A 191 -10.65 3.22 7.79
CA PRO A 191 -10.46 2.50 6.54
C PRO A 191 -9.20 2.98 5.80
N GLY A 192 -8.57 2.09 5.04
CA GLY A 192 -7.41 2.47 4.22
C GLY A 192 -7.82 3.16 2.93
N PHE A 193 -6.96 4.01 2.37
CA PHE A 193 -7.17 4.54 1.02
C PHE A 193 -6.83 3.50 -0.04
N ASP A 194 -7.66 3.38 -1.06
CA ASP A 194 -7.37 2.56 -2.23
C ASP A 194 -6.44 3.32 -3.20
N THR A 195 -5.59 2.60 -3.92
CA THR A 195 -4.65 3.17 -4.89
C THR A 195 -4.48 2.24 -6.06
N LYS A 196 -3.95 2.75 -7.19
CA LYS A 196 -3.76 1.96 -8.42
C LYS A 196 -3.02 0.63 -8.20
N VAL A 197 -2.08 0.60 -7.26
CA VAL A 197 -1.32 -0.60 -6.88
C VAL A 197 -1.54 -0.85 -5.40
N ILE A 198 -2.13 -1.98 -5.04
CA ILE A 198 -2.26 -2.43 -3.65
C ILE A 198 -1.15 -3.43 -3.38
N THR A 199 -0.36 -3.20 -2.33
CA THR A 199 0.79 -4.06 -2.04
C THR A 199 0.37 -5.36 -1.37
N GLU A 200 1.02 -6.44 -1.76
CA GLU A 200 0.82 -7.74 -1.12
C GLU A 200 1.32 -7.71 0.34
N ARG A 201 0.73 -8.57 1.17
CA ARG A 201 1.18 -8.79 2.54
C ARG A 201 2.43 -9.69 2.58
N SER A 202 3.47 -9.31 1.86
CA SER A 202 4.76 -10.03 1.89
C SER A 202 5.70 -9.43 2.95
N LYS A 203 6.43 -10.30 3.65
CA LYS A 203 7.49 -9.93 4.61
C LYS A 203 8.89 -10.23 4.09
N ASN A 204 9.00 -10.68 2.83
CA ASN A 204 10.26 -11.13 2.27
C ASN A 204 11.15 -9.93 1.93
N ILE A 205 12.42 -10.04 2.29
CA ILE A 205 13.44 -9.07 1.87
C ILE A 205 13.58 -9.19 0.35
N LEU A 206 13.43 -8.06 -0.34
CA LEU A 206 13.69 -7.93 -1.76
C LEU A 206 15.18 -8.16 -2.03
N LYS A 207 15.47 -8.90 -3.08
CA LYS A 207 16.82 -9.18 -3.54
C LYS A 207 17.08 -8.39 -4.82
N GLU A 208 18.28 -7.83 -4.89
CA GLU A 208 18.76 -7.09 -6.04
C GLU A 208 19.19 -8.04 -7.17
N LYS A 209 18.74 -7.79 -8.40
CA LYS A 209 19.17 -8.51 -9.60
C LYS A 209 19.31 -7.54 -10.78
N ILE A 210 20.53 -7.42 -11.29
CA ILE A 210 20.81 -6.63 -12.48
C ILE A 210 20.58 -7.50 -13.72
N ILE A 211 19.85 -6.95 -14.71
CA ILE A 211 19.56 -7.61 -15.98
C ILE A 211 19.92 -6.67 -17.14
N ASN A 212 20.68 -7.20 -18.09
CA ASN A 212 20.82 -6.61 -19.42
C ASN A 212 19.76 -7.26 -20.34
N LEU A 213 18.64 -6.57 -20.57
CA LEU A 213 17.60 -7.05 -21.47
C LEU A 213 17.97 -6.66 -22.89
N LYS A 214 18.21 -7.67 -23.72
CA LYS A 214 18.55 -7.49 -25.14
C LYS A 214 17.32 -7.19 -25.98
N LYS A 215 17.48 -6.35 -26.99
CA LYS A 215 16.47 -6.13 -28.02
C LYS A 215 16.01 -7.47 -28.61
N GLY A 216 14.69 -7.63 -28.76
CA GLY A 216 14.10 -8.87 -29.29
C GLY A 216 13.88 -9.96 -28.25
N PHE A 217 14.15 -9.66 -26.97
CA PHE A 217 13.81 -10.51 -25.83
C PHE A 217 12.78 -9.83 -24.94
N GLU A 218 11.88 -10.64 -24.40
CA GLU A 218 10.92 -10.26 -23.37
C GLU A 218 11.41 -10.79 -22.04
N LEU A 219 11.34 -9.95 -21.01
CA LEU A 219 11.56 -10.31 -19.62
C LEU A 219 10.21 -10.62 -18.98
N THR A 220 10.08 -11.81 -18.39
CA THR A 220 8.91 -12.17 -17.59
C THR A 220 9.27 -12.35 -16.12
N ILE A 221 8.48 -11.70 -15.28
CA ILE A 221 8.50 -11.76 -13.81
C ILE A 221 7.07 -12.07 -13.39
N ASP A 222 6.83 -13.26 -12.83
CA ASP A 222 5.50 -13.79 -12.57
C ASP A 222 4.59 -13.69 -13.81
N ASN A 223 3.52 -12.90 -13.77
CA ASN A 223 2.61 -12.68 -14.90
C ASN A 223 2.91 -11.38 -15.70
N ILE A 224 3.96 -10.66 -15.32
CA ILE A 224 4.35 -9.40 -15.95
C ILE A 224 5.40 -9.66 -17.01
N SER A 225 5.10 -9.18 -18.22
CA SER A 225 5.98 -9.21 -19.38
C SER A 225 6.45 -7.80 -19.72
N LEU A 226 7.76 -7.65 -19.90
CA LEU A 226 8.44 -6.41 -20.23
C LEU A 226 9.32 -6.60 -21.46
N TYR A 227 9.05 -5.83 -22.50
CA TYR A 227 9.83 -5.79 -23.72
C TYR A 227 10.38 -4.37 -23.98
N SER A 228 11.52 -4.28 -24.68
CA SER A 228 12.15 -3.03 -25.12
C SER A 228 12.67 -3.17 -26.55
N ASP A 229 12.51 -2.12 -27.37
CA ASP A 229 13.06 -2.07 -28.73
C ASP A 229 14.56 -1.78 -28.79
N GLU A 230 15.17 -1.58 -27.62
CA GLU A 230 16.59 -1.30 -27.41
C GLU A 230 17.15 -2.17 -26.29
N ASP A 231 18.47 -2.35 -26.30
CA ASP A 231 19.19 -2.98 -25.19
C ASP A 231 19.12 -2.08 -23.95
N ILE A 232 18.55 -2.59 -22.85
CA ILE A 232 18.41 -1.84 -21.61
C ILE A 232 19.09 -2.55 -20.44
N ASN A 233 19.65 -1.76 -19.52
CA ASN A 233 20.17 -2.26 -18.25
C ASN A 233 19.22 -1.82 -17.14
N ILE A 234 18.67 -2.79 -16.42
CA ILE A 234 17.72 -2.56 -15.34
C ILE A 234 18.17 -3.28 -14.09
N CYS A 235 17.78 -2.76 -12.93
CA CYS A 235 18.02 -3.39 -11.65
C CYS A 235 16.68 -3.72 -10.99
N ILE A 236 16.44 -4.98 -10.67
CA ILE A 236 15.15 -5.43 -10.15
C ILE A 236 15.29 -5.81 -8.68
N PHE A 237 14.31 -5.41 -7.89
CA PHE A 237 14.22 -5.68 -6.46
C PHE A 237 12.95 -6.51 -6.21
N MET A 238 13.12 -7.82 -6.07
CA MET A 238 12.03 -8.80 -5.98
C MET A 238 12.31 -9.84 -4.89
N PRO A 239 11.29 -10.42 -4.22
CA PRO A 239 11.50 -11.39 -3.15
C PRO A 239 12.14 -12.70 -3.64
N ASN A 240 11.73 -13.17 -4.81
CA ASN A 240 12.23 -14.37 -5.48
C ASN A 240 12.99 -13.98 -6.75
N LEU A 241 14.18 -14.53 -6.99
CA LEU A 241 15.02 -14.14 -8.15
C LEU A 241 14.65 -14.85 -9.46
N THR A 242 13.44 -15.39 -9.55
CA THR A 242 12.96 -16.12 -10.72
C THR A 242 12.52 -15.14 -11.79
N VAL A 243 13.33 -15.03 -12.84
CA VAL A 243 13.02 -14.24 -14.03
C VAL A 243 13.32 -15.10 -15.24
N LYS A 244 12.53 -14.94 -16.29
CA LYS A 244 12.74 -15.64 -17.55
C LYS A 244 12.92 -14.62 -18.65
N THR A 245 13.84 -14.90 -19.57
CA THR A 245 13.94 -14.14 -20.81
C THR A 245 13.75 -15.10 -21.97
N TYR A 246 12.97 -14.69 -22.96
CA TYR A 246 12.74 -15.46 -24.16
C TYR A 246 12.64 -14.53 -25.35
N LYS A 247 12.91 -15.08 -26.54
CA LYS A 247 12.80 -14.35 -27.78
C LYS A 247 11.31 -14.09 -28.05
N ASN A 248 10.88 -12.87 -27.78
CA ASN A 248 9.54 -12.38 -28.09
C ASN A 248 9.63 -10.89 -28.41
N LYS A 249 8.74 -10.43 -29.28
CA LYS A 249 8.66 -9.03 -29.73
C LYS A 249 7.25 -8.48 -29.57
N ASP A 250 6.39 -9.15 -28.82
CA ASP A 250 5.03 -8.69 -28.59
C ASP A 250 5.06 -7.33 -27.90
N LYS A 251 4.43 -6.36 -28.56
CA LYS A 251 4.29 -5.01 -28.06
C LYS A 251 2.92 -4.87 -27.46
N TYR A 252 2.89 -4.86 -26.14
CA TYR A 252 1.71 -4.50 -25.37
C TYR A 252 1.62 -2.97 -25.26
N LYS A 253 1.21 -2.45 -24.09
CA LYS A 253 1.09 -1.01 -23.88
C LYS A 253 2.46 -0.37 -23.73
N MET A 254 2.72 0.65 -24.55
CA MET A 254 3.93 1.44 -24.47
C MET A 254 3.96 2.30 -23.20
N VAL A 255 5.08 2.28 -22.49
CA VAL A 255 5.35 3.08 -21.29
C VAL A 255 6.71 3.76 -21.45
N LYS A 256 6.73 5.09 -21.31
CA LYS A 256 7.95 5.88 -21.33
C LYS A 256 8.51 6.03 -19.91
N ILE A 257 9.74 5.57 -19.70
CA ILE A 257 10.45 5.63 -18.43
C ILE A 257 11.52 6.71 -18.50
N ASN A 258 11.55 7.59 -17.50
CA ASN A 258 12.58 8.63 -17.39
C ASN A 258 13.85 8.08 -16.73
N ASN A 259 14.93 8.87 -16.74
CA ASN A 259 16.13 8.56 -15.95
C ASN A 259 15.77 8.47 -14.46
N ASN A 260 16.55 7.69 -13.70
CA ASN A 260 16.41 7.55 -12.25
C ASN A 260 14.97 7.29 -11.78
N THR A 261 14.27 6.36 -12.43
CA THR A 261 12.86 6.07 -12.17
C THR A 261 12.69 4.65 -11.61
N ASP A 262 11.82 4.48 -10.62
CA ASP A 262 11.32 3.18 -10.21
C ASP A 262 9.99 2.90 -10.91
N LEU A 263 9.89 1.75 -11.55
CA LEU A 263 8.65 1.12 -12.00
C LEU A 263 8.21 0.12 -10.91
N VAL A 264 7.13 0.43 -10.21
CA VAL A 264 6.74 -0.23 -8.96
C VAL A 264 5.46 -1.06 -9.16
N PHE A 265 5.51 -2.30 -8.73
CA PHE A 265 4.40 -3.25 -8.69
C PHE A 265 4.02 -3.56 -7.24
N ASP A 266 3.07 -4.47 -7.03
CA ASP A 266 2.51 -4.85 -5.74
C ASP A 266 3.50 -5.51 -4.77
N ASN A 267 4.50 -6.23 -5.28
CA ASN A 267 5.48 -6.94 -4.46
C ASN A 267 6.95 -6.81 -4.92
N PHE A 268 7.22 -6.10 -6.02
CA PHE A 268 8.58 -5.79 -6.50
C PHE A 268 8.64 -4.43 -7.20
N PHE A 269 9.86 -3.97 -7.50
CA PHE A 269 10.05 -2.82 -8.38
C PHE A 269 11.29 -2.97 -9.26
N ILE A 270 11.30 -2.28 -10.40
CA ILE A 270 12.39 -2.21 -11.36
C ILE A 270 12.94 -0.79 -11.35
N TYR A 271 14.22 -0.64 -11.03
CA TYR A 271 14.94 0.62 -11.11
C TYR A 271 15.59 0.79 -12.49
N PHE A 272 15.29 1.94 -13.10
CA PHE A 272 15.86 2.41 -14.36
C PHE A 272 16.81 3.57 -14.07
N LYS A 273 18.12 3.30 -14.13
CA LYS A 273 19.13 4.37 -14.07
C LYS A 273 19.04 5.30 -15.29
N LYS A 274 18.94 4.69 -16.48
CA LYS A 274 18.70 5.39 -17.75
C LYS A 274 17.27 5.16 -18.19
N GLY A 275 16.63 6.20 -18.72
CA GLY A 275 15.29 6.13 -19.28
C GLY A 275 15.24 5.21 -20.50
N ALA A 276 14.05 4.68 -20.76
CA ALA A 276 13.78 3.73 -21.83
C ALA A 276 12.31 3.81 -22.26
N THR A 277 12.02 3.36 -23.48
CA THR A 277 10.66 3.04 -23.90
C THR A 277 10.46 1.54 -23.78
N ILE A 278 9.49 1.13 -22.94
CA ILE A 278 9.19 -0.28 -22.71
C ILE A 278 7.75 -0.59 -23.10
N TYR A 279 7.44 -1.87 -23.25
CA TYR A 279 6.10 -2.38 -23.52
C TYR A 279 5.73 -3.38 -22.43
N LEU A 280 4.58 -3.16 -21.79
CA LEU A 280 4.11 -3.93 -20.64
C LEU A 280 2.72 -4.52 -20.88
N ASN A 281 2.53 -5.78 -20.49
CA ASN A 281 1.23 -6.46 -20.51
C ASN A 281 0.35 -6.17 -19.28
N ASN A 282 0.81 -5.30 -18.37
CA ASN A 282 0.14 -4.98 -17.12
C ASN A 282 -0.06 -3.47 -16.97
N ASP A 283 -1.24 -3.06 -16.51
CA ASP A 283 -1.59 -1.67 -16.23
C ASP A 283 -1.49 -1.29 -14.74
N SER A 284 -1.42 -2.27 -13.84
CA SER A 284 -1.33 -2.11 -12.39
C SER A 284 0.11 -1.88 -11.94
N PHE A 285 0.63 -0.69 -12.23
CA PHE A 285 1.95 -0.23 -11.80
C PHE A 285 1.96 1.27 -11.49
N ASN A 286 2.93 1.68 -10.67
CA ASN A 286 3.26 3.07 -10.40
C ASN A 286 4.63 3.44 -10.98
N LEU A 287 4.77 4.70 -11.42
CA LEU A 287 6.06 5.30 -11.75
C LEU A 287 6.39 6.35 -10.70
N ARG A 288 7.62 6.36 -10.23
CA ARG A 288 8.14 7.38 -9.31
C ARG A 288 9.61 7.67 -9.56
N GLU A 289 10.06 8.85 -9.15
CA GLU A 289 11.49 9.08 -9.01
C GLU A 289 12.08 8.10 -8.00
N SER A 290 13.28 7.60 -8.27
CA SER A 290 13.83 6.46 -7.55
C SER A 290 14.13 6.78 -6.10
N ILE A 291 13.63 5.93 -5.20
CA ILE A 291 13.95 6.02 -3.77
C ILE A 291 15.35 5.48 -3.43
N ILE A 292 16.03 4.83 -4.39
CA ILE A 292 17.35 4.22 -4.21
C ILE A 292 18.45 4.86 -5.09
N GLY A 293 18.08 5.62 -6.12
CA GLY A 293 18.92 5.96 -7.27
C GLY A 293 20.26 6.64 -6.96
N LYS A 294 20.35 7.51 -5.95
CA LYS A 294 21.58 8.25 -5.62
C LYS A 294 22.73 7.40 -5.08
N LYS A 295 22.54 6.09 -4.89
CA LYS A 295 23.63 5.16 -4.56
C LYS A 295 24.45 4.75 -5.79
N TYR A 296 23.89 4.88 -7.00
CA TYR A 296 24.52 4.47 -8.25
C TYR A 296 24.93 5.68 -9.13
N GLU A 297 24.84 6.90 -8.62
CA GLU A 297 25.38 8.12 -9.28
C GLU A 297 26.88 8.25 -9.04
#